data_AF-A0A2H0Q2F4-F1
#
_entry.id   AF-A0A2H0Q2F4-F1
#
_cell.length_a   1.000
_cell.length_b   1.000
_cell.length_c   1.000
_cell.angle_alpha   90.00
_cell.angle_beta   90.00
_cell.angle_gamma   90.00
#
_symmetry.space_group_name_H-M   'P 1'
#
loop_
_entity.id
_entity.type
_entity.pdbx_description
1 polymer ?
#
loop_
_entity_poly.entity_id
_entity_poly.type
_entity_poly.pdbx_seq_one_letter_code
_entity_poly.pdbx_strand_id
1 'polypeptide(L)'
;MPKIRPLETRPFRFKNATKKFHCPLCASERYLTSSHRMSYKQYIQIAVLTGVTTFALYDYFGFRSVVFGVLYWAAYEIARRLVFRSEIECPYCGFDASWYKRDVKVARRLVDEFWQKKNSPTDKTPEAQQPNL
;
A
#
# COMPACT_ATOMS: atom_id res chain seq x y z
N MET A 1 13.47 -23.90 -10.80
CA MET A 1 13.04 -22.53 -10.48
C MET A 1 13.61 -21.59 -11.55
N PRO A 2 12.78 -20.85 -12.30
CA PRO A 2 13.30 -19.84 -13.22
C PRO A 2 14.08 -18.79 -12.42
N LYS A 3 15.30 -18.49 -12.86
CA LYS A 3 16.20 -17.52 -12.25
C LYS A 3 15.61 -16.12 -12.47
N ILE A 4 14.83 -15.64 -11.52
CA ILE A 4 14.31 -14.26 -11.53
C ILE A 4 15.53 -13.35 -11.55
N ARG A 5 15.62 -12.46 -12.55
CA ARG A 5 16.65 -11.41 -12.63
C ARG A 5 16.01 -10.09 -12.21
N PRO A 6 15.88 -9.81 -10.90
CA PRO A 6 15.22 -8.61 -10.37
C PRO A 6 15.98 -7.29 -10.67
N LEU A 7 16.98 -7.32 -11.55
CA LEU A 7 17.90 -6.24 -11.88
C LEU A 7 17.89 -5.89 -13.38
N GLU A 8 17.11 -6.58 -14.23
CA GLU A 8 17.02 -6.27 -15.67
C GLU A 8 16.27 -4.95 -15.94
N THR A 9 15.45 -4.48 -15.00
CA THR A 9 14.83 -3.14 -15.02
C THR A 9 15.31 -2.31 -13.84
N ARG A 10 15.68 -1.05 -14.08
CA ARG A 10 16.01 -0.12 -13.00
C ARG A 10 14.80 0.01 -12.06
N PRO A 11 14.92 -0.32 -10.76
CA PRO A 11 13.82 -0.06 -9.83
C PRO A 11 13.53 1.43 -9.80
N PHE A 12 12.25 1.81 -9.90
CA PHE A 12 11.84 3.21 -9.80
C PHE A 12 12.24 3.76 -8.43
N ARG A 13 13.19 4.70 -8.43
CA ARG A 13 13.76 5.25 -7.20
C ARG A 13 12.85 6.37 -6.70
N PHE A 14 12.09 6.10 -5.64
CA PHE A 14 11.28 7.13 -4.99
C PHE A 14 12.19 8.15 -4.29
N LYS A 15 11.97 9.44 -4.58
CA LYS A 15 12.74 10.56 -4.02
C LYS A 15 12.59 10.67 -2.49
N ASN A 16 11.39 10.39 -1.97
CA ASN A 16 11.04 10.53 -0.55
C ASN A 16 10.61 9.18 0.06
N ALA A 17 11.47 8.16 -0.01
CA ALA A 17 11.19 6.87 0.63
C ALA A 17 11.42 6.96 2.15
N THR A 18 10.40 6.62 2.94
CA THR A 18 10.45 6.58 4.40
C THR A 18 11.39 5.46 4.88
N LYS A 19 11.35 4.28 4.23
CA LYS A 19 12.26 3.15 4.53
C LYS A 19 12.68 2.45 3.25
N LYS A 20 13.92 1.95 3.25
CA LYS A 20 14.49 1.13 2.18
C LYS A 20 14.82 -0.24 2.75
N PHE A 21 14.42 -1.30 2.06
CA PHE A 21 14.69 -2.67 2.48
C PHE A 21 14.76 -3.60 1.26
N HIS A 22 15.24 -4.82 1.46
CA HIS A 22 15.27 -5.84 0.41
C HIS A 22 14.24 -6.95 0.73
N CYS A 23 13.63 -7.51 -0.31
CA CYS A 23 12.80 -8.70 -0.13
C CYS A 23 13.69 -9.91 0.22
N PRO A 24 13.41 -10.67 1.29
CA PRO A 24 14.24 -11.82 1.66
C PRO A 24 14.13 -13.00 0.68
N LEU A 25 13.03 -13.10 -0.09
CA LEU A 25 12.82 -14.21 -1.03
C LEU A 25 13.45 -13.95 -2.41
N CYS A 26 13.27 -12.75 -2.96
CA CYS A 26 13.73 -12.41 -4.32
C CYS A 26 14.86 -11.37 -4.35
N ALA A 27 15.37 -10.93 -3.20
CA ALA A 27 16.44 -9.94 -3.04
C ALA A 27 16.20 -8.56 -3.69
N SER A 28 15.01 -8.32 -4.27
CA SER A 28 14.67 -7.07 -4.93
C SER A 28 14.65 -5.89 -3.96
N GLU A 29 15.11 -4.72 -4.40
CA GLU A 29 15.01 -3.47 -3.64
C GLU A 29 13.56 -3.03 -3.45
N ARG A 30 13.25 -2.54 -2.24
CA ARG A 30 11.92 -2.06 -1.83
C ARG A 30 12.02 -0.73 -1.11
N TYR A 31 10.99 0.08 -1.34
CA TYR A 31 10.83 1.42 -0.78
C TYR A 31 9.44 1.52 -0.17
N LEU A 32 9.33 1.83 1.13
CA LEU A 32 8.06 2.22 1.74
C LEU A 32 7.93 3.74 1.64
N THR A 33 6.88 4.19 0.99
CA THR A 33 6.52 5.62 0.93
C THR A 33 5.66 6.00 2.12
N SER A 34 4.75 5.12 2.52
CA SER A 34 3.84 5.34 3.64
C SER A 34 4.54 5.17 4.99
N SER A 35 4.17 6.02 5.94
CA SER A 35 4.58 5.93 7.34
C SER A 35 3.42 5.43 8.17
N HIS A 36 3.72 4.63 9.18
CA HIS A 36 2.72 4.17 10.15
C HIS A 36 2.21 5.31 11.06
N ARG A 37 2.98 6.40 11.19
CA ARG A 37 2.62 7.53 12.05
C ARG A 37 1.85 8.59 11.26
N MET A 38 0.81 9.16 11.89
CA MET A 38 0.11 10.35 11.40
C MET A 38 1.09 11.52 11.23
N SER A 39 1.10 12.14 10.05
CA SER A 39 1.76 13.44 9.84
C SER A 39 0.89 14.57 10.39
N TYR A 40 1.52 15.65 10.85
CA TYR A 40 0.83 16.87 11.30
C TYR A 40 -0.16 17.42 10.24
N LYS A 41 0.20 17.32 8.95
CA LYS A 41 -0.67 17.75 7.84
C LYS A 41 -2.00 17.01 7.80
N GLN A 42 -2.00 15.72 8.16
CA GLN A 42 -3.20 14.89 8.14
C GLN A 42 -4.15 15.26 9.30
N TYR A 43 -3.60 15.66 10.45
CA TYR A 43 -4.41 16.20 11.54
C TYR A 43 -5.09 17.51 11.15
N ILE A 44 -4.38 18.42 10.48
CA ILE A 44 -4.98 19.66 9.96
C ILE A 44 -6.11 19.35 8.98
N GLN A 45 -5.91 18.40 8.06
CA GLN A 45 -6.95 18.00 7.10
C GLN A 45 -8.20 17.48 7.79
N ILE A 46 -8.05 16.64 8.83
CA ILE A 46 -9.19 16.13 9.61
C ILE A 46 -9.89 17.28 10.35
N ALA A 47 -9.14 18.18 10.97
CA ALA A 47 -9.71 19.33 11.68
C ALA A 47 -10.50 20.25 10.75
N VAL A 48 -9.94 20.60 9.59
CA VAL A 48 -10.61 21.43 8.57
C VAL A 48 -11.85 20.73 8.04
N LEU A 49 -11.76 19.44 7.67
CA LEU A 49 -12.89 18.68 7.17
C LEU A 49 -14.02 18.58 8.21
N THR A 50 -13.66 18.35 9.47
CA THR A 50 -14.62 18.32 10.59
C THR A 50 -15.28 19.68 10.79
N GLY A 51 -14.52 20.77 10.73
CA GLY A 51 -15.07 22.12 10.86
C GLY A 51 -16.04 22.48 9.73
N VAL A 52 -15.67 22.20 8.48
CA VAL A 52 -16.52 22.46 7.31
C VAL A 52 -17.81 21.65 7.36
N THR A 53 -17.72 20.38 7.74
CA THR A 53 -18.90 19.49 7.83
C THR A 53 -19.79 19.85 9.01
N THR A 54 -19.21 20.22 10.15
CA THR A 54 -19.96 20.76 11.30
C THR A 54 -20.71 22.03 10.91
N PHE A 55 -20.06 22.96 10.21
CA PHE A 55 -20.69 24.20 9.73
C PHE A 55 -21.82 23.93 8.74
N ALA A 56 -21.60 23.06 7.75
CA ALA A 56 -22.59 22.74 6.73
C ALA A 56 -23.80 21.97 7.29
N LEU A 57 -23.60 21.10 8.28
CA LEU A 57 -24.68 20.30 8.90
C LEU A 57 -25.23 20.92 10.18
N TYR A 58 -24.82 22.14 10.55
CA TYR A 58 -25.20 22.77 11.81
C TYR A 58 -26.72 22.95 11.94
N ASP A 59 -27.39 23.32 10.84
CA ASP A 59 -28.83 23.60 10.84
C ASP A 59 -29.68 22.34 11.13
N TYR A 60 -29.17 21.16 10.74
CA TYR A 60 -29.88 19.88 10.93
C TYR A 60 -29.51 19.18 12.24
N PHE A 61 -28.23 19.10 12.56
CA PHE A 61 -27.71 18.28 13.67
C PHE A 61 -27.14 19.10 14.82
N GLY A 62 -26.98 20.42 14.66
CA GLY A 62 -26.32 21.30 15.63
C GLY A 62 -24.93 20.80 16.00
N PHE A 63 -24.58 20.90 17.28
CA PHE A 63 -23.30 20.44 17.84
C PHE A 63 -23.08 18.92 17.78
N ARG A 64 -24.12 18.11 17.52
CA ARG A 64 -23.96 16.64 17.40
C ARG A 64 -23.14 16.24 16.17
N SER A 65 -23.02 17.14 15.19
CA SER A 65 -22.19 16.95 13.99
C SER A 65 -20.69 16.79 14.29
N VAL A 66 -20.21 17.15 15.49
CA VAL A 66 -18.81 16.91 15.89
C VAL A 66 -18.44 15.42 15.91
N VAL A 67 -19.43 14.51 16.05
CA VAL A 67 -19.22 13.05 15.95
C VAL A 67 -18.63 12.63 14.60
N PHE A 68 -18.92 13.38 13.52
CA PHE A 68 -18.30 13.13 12.21
C PHE A 68 -16.78 13.29 12.25
N GLY A 69 -16.24 14.11 13.16
CA GLY A 69 -14.78 14.22 13.35
C GLY A 69 -14.14 12.91 13.81
N VAL A 70 -14.81 12.16 14.69
CA VAL A 70 -14.34 10.83 15.12
C VAL A 70 -14.41 9.84 13.96
N LEU A 71 -15.47 9.90 13.15
CA LEU A 71 -15.61 9.06 11.95
C LEU A 71 -14.51 9.36 10.92
N TYR A 72 -14.22 10.64 10.65
CA TYR A 72 -13.12 11.01 9.75
C TYR A 72 -11.77 10.56 10.29
N TRP A 73 -11.52 10.70 11.59
CA TRP A 73 -10.30 10.21 12.19
C TRP A 73 -10.15 8.70 12.03
N ALA A 74 -11.18 7.93 12.37
CA ALA A 74 -11.20 6.47 12.21
C ALA A 74 -10.98 6.06 10.74
N ALA A 75 -11.67 6.71 9.80
CA ALA A 75 -11.51 6.47 8.37
C ALA A 75 -10.07 6.73 7.90
N TYR A 76 -9.46 7.85 8.31
CA TYR A 76 -8.07 8.17 8.00
C TYR A 76 -7.08 7.16 8.58
N GLU A 77 -7.33 6.67 9.79
CA GLU A 77 -6.51 5.65 10.42
C GLU A 77 -6.58 4.32 9.66
N ILE A 78 -7.78 3.86 9.32
CA ILE A 78 -7.99 2.63 8.55
C ILE A 78 -7.35 2.74 7.17
N ALA A 79 -7.65 3.81 6.42
CA ALA A 79 -7.14 3.99 5.06
C ALA A 79 -5.61 3.93 5.01
N ARG A 80 -4.92 4.60 5.93
CA ARG A 80 -3.44 4.56 5.95
C ARG A 80 -2.89 3.24 6.41
N ARG A 81 -3.54 2.55 7.35
CA ARG A 81 -3.14 1.17 7.72
C ARG A 81 -3.26 0.24 6.53
N LEU A 82 -4.30 0.37 5.71
CA LEU A 82 -4.48 -0.41 4.48
C LEU A 82 -3.40 -0.10 3.44
N VAL A 83 -3.16 1.19 3.16
CA VAL A 83 -2.10 1.61 2.21
C VAL A 83 -0.72 1.15 2.66
N PHE A 84 -0.41 1.29 3.95
CA PHE A 84 0.84 0.79 4.51
C PHE A 84 0.97 -0.72 4.38
N ARG A 85 -0.14 -1.46 4.57
CA ARG A 85 -0.15 -2.92 4.41
C ARG A 85 0.09 -3.34 2.96
N SER A 86 -0.55 -2.69 2.00
CA SER A 86 -0.33 -2.99 0.58
C SER A 86 1.10 -2.69 0.10
N GLU A 87 1.79 -1.73 0.72
CA GLU A 87 3.20 -1.44 0.39
C GLU A 87 4.20 -2.48 0.94
N ILE A 88 3.80 -3.29 1.93
CA ILE A 88 4.68 -4.33 2.51
C ILE A 88 4.79 -5.55 1.59
N GLU A 89 3.73 -5.86 0.85
CA GLU A 89 3.68 -7.00 -0.06
C GLU A 89 4.61 -6.80 -1.26
N CYS A 90 5.32 -7.85 -1.65
CA CYS A 90 6.32 -7.78 -2.72
C CYS A 90 5.67 -8.03 -4.11
N PRO A 91 5.43 -7.03 -4.99
CA PRO A 91 4.85 -7.22 -6.32
C PRO A 91 5.66 -8.08 -7.31
N TYR A 92 6.89 -8.48 -6.99
CA TYR A 92 7.66 -9.36 -7.88
C TYR A 92 7.43 -10.85 -7.59
N CYS A 93 7.24 -11.21 -6.32
CA CYS A 93 7.14 -12.62 -5.89
C CYS A 93 5.97 -12.92 -4.95
N GLY A 94 5.14 -11.93 -4.58
CA GLY A 94 4.00 -12.10 -3.68
C GLY A 94 4.36 -12.29 -2.21
N PHE A 95 5.64 -12.19 -1.83
CA PHE A 95 6.06 -12.40 -0.44
C PHE A 95 5.60 -11.26 0.49
N ASP A 96 4.90 -11.61 1.58
CA ASP A 96 4.48 -10.69 2.64
C ASP A 96 5.23 -10.99 3.95
N ALA A 97 6.07 -10.04 4.37
CA ALA A 97 6.83 -10.13 5.61
C ALA A 97 5.95 -10.13 6.88
N SER A 98 4.78 -9.51 6.82
CA SER A 98 3.83 -9.44 7.94
C SER A 98 3.24 -10.82 8.24
N TRP A 99 2.87 -11.57 7.19
CA TRP A 99 2.41 -12.95 7.32
C TRP A 99 3.56 -13.88 7.66
N TYR A 100 4.75 -13.73 7.09
CA TYR A 100 5.88 -14.58 7.44
C TYR A 100 6.22 -14.54 8.93
N LYS A 101 6.14 -13.36 9.56
CA LYS A 101 6.35 -13.20 11.01
C LYS A 101 5.25 -13.87 11.84
N ARG A 102 4.03 -13.96 11.33
CA ARG A 102 2.86 -14.50 12.04
C ARG A 102 2.67 -15.99 11.82
N ASP A 103 2.71 -16.43 10.57
CA ASP A 103 2.61 -17.83 10.14
C ASP A 103 3.30 -18.04 8.77
N VAL A 104 4.35 -18.88 8.78
CA VAL A 104 5.13 -19.22 7.58
C VAL A 104 4.29 -19.99 6.55
N LYS A 105 3.29 -20.78 6.99
CA LYS A 105 2.46 -21.57 6.07
C LYS A 105 1.58 -20.68 5.21
N VAL A 106 1.00 -19.63 5.80
CA VAL A 106 0.19 -18.65 5.08
C VAL A 106 1.05 -17.87 4.08
N ALA A 107 2.25 -17.44 4.49
CA ALA A 107 3.17 -16.74 3.60
C ALA A 107 3.55 -17.59 2.37
N ARG A 108 3.77 -18.90 2.54
CA ARG A 108 4.02 -19.81 1.40
C ARG A 108 2.82 -19.91 0.47
N ARG A 109 1.63 -20.10 1.03
CA ARG A 109 0.39 -20.18 0.23
C ARG A 109 0.18 -18.93 -0.63
N LEU A 110 0.38 -17.74 -0.07
CA LEU A 110 0.25 -16.47 -0.81
C LEU A 110 1.25 -16.36 -1.97
N VAL A 111 2.49 -16.80 -1.77
CA VAL A 111 3.49 -16.85 -2.83
C VAL A 111 3.06 -17.83 -3.93
N ASP A 112 2.59 -19.02 -3.56
CA ASP A 112 2.12 -20.02 -4.52
C ASP A 112 0.93 -19.50 -5.35
N GLU A 113 -0.06 -18.88 -4.68
CA GLU A 113 -1.20 -18.22 -5.32
C GLU A 113 -0.77 -17.11 -6.29
N PHE A 114 0.23 -16.31 -5.91
CA PHE A 114 0.78 -15.25 -6.78
C PHE A 114 1.37 -15.82 -8.08
N TRP A 115 2.13 -16.92 -7.99
CA TRP A 115 2.70 -17.57 -9.18
C TRP A 115 1.65 -18.27 -10.03
N GLN A 116 0.64 -18.90 -9.41
CA GLN A 116 -0.49 -19.49 -10.13
C GLN A 116 -1.27 -18.43 -10.92
N LYS A 117 -1.52 -17.26 -10.31
CA LYS A 117 -2.16 -16.14 -10.98
C LYS A 117 -1.33 -15.63 -12.16
N LYS A 118 -0.03 -15.44 -11.97
CA LYS A 118 0.88 -14.96 -13.02
C LYS A 118 1.00 -15.92 -14.22
N ASN A 119 0.90 -17.22 -13.96
CA ASN A 119 1.00 -18.24 -15.01
C ASN A 119 -0.34 -18.54 -15.69
N SER A 120 -1.46 -18.02 -15.16
CA SER A 120 -2.78 -18.18 -15.79
C SER A 120 -2.83 -17.42 -17.13
N PRO A 121 -3.36 -18.02 -18.21
CA PRO A 121 -3.28 -17.48 -19.57
C PRO A 121 -4.10 -16.20 -19.81
N THR A 122 -4.93 -15.78 -18.85
CA THR A 122 -5.84 -14.64 -18.99
C THR A 122 -5.15 -13.27 -18.88
N ASP A 123 -3.94 -13.19 -18.31
CA ASP A 123 -3.17 -11.95 -18.12
C ASP A 123 -1.95 -11.85 -19.07
N LYS A 124 -2.03 -12.43 -20.28
CA LYS A 124 -1.09 -12.09 -21.37
C LYS A 124 -1.59 -10.85 -22.11
N THR A 125 -1.70 -9.70 -21.43
CA THR A 125 -1.69 -8.43 -22.15
C THR A 125 -0.26 -8.27 -22.71
N PRO A 126 -0.07 -8.13 -24.03
CA PRO A 126 1.25 -7.91 -24.59
C PRO A 126 1.76 -6.54 -24.08
N GLU A 127 2.79 -6.57 -23.23
CA GLU A 127 3.62 -5.39 -23.02
C GLU A 127 4.16 -4.96 -24.40
N ALA A 128 3.90 -3.69 -24.70
CA ALA A 128 4.12 -3.04 -25.97
C ALA A 128 5.51 -3.33 -26.58
N GLN A 129 5.49 -3.61 -27.88
CA GLN A 129 6.64 -3.46 -28.77
C GLN A 129 7.37 -2.14 -28.51
N GLN A 130 8.68 -2.25 -28.27
CA GLN A 130 9.65 -1.18 -28.36
C GLN A 130 9.59 -0.53 -29.76
N PRO A 131 9.47 0.80 -29.91
CA PRO A 131 9.91 1.43 -31.14
C PRO A 131 11.44 1.36 -31.21
N ASN A 132 11.92 0.64 -32.22
CA ASN A 132 13.32 0.64 -32.64
C ASN A 132 13.70 2.01 -33.20
N LEU A 133 14.91 2.46 -32.83
CA LEU A 133 15.70 3.59 -33.35
C LEU A 133 15.11 5.00 -33.24
#